data_AF-A0A5C5VYT4-F1
#
_entry.id   AF-A0A5C5VYT4-F1
#
_cell.length_a   1.000
_cell.length_b   1.000
_cell.length_c   1.000
_cell.angle_alpha   90.00
_cell.angle_beta   90.00
_cell.angle_gamma   90.00
#
_symmetry.space_group_name_H-M   'P 1'
#
loop_
_entity.id
_entity.type
_entity.pdbx_description
1 polymer ?
#
loop_
_entity_poly.entity_id
_entity_poly.type
_entity_poly.pdbx_seq_one_letter_code
_entity_poly.pdbx_strand_id
1 'polypeptide(L)'
;MVEDGLSRRYVNDHVDRVKRMFKWAASEQLVPHETYHALALVAGLRRGKTAACETKPIPPVDDATVNATLPFLSTVVGDMVRLQRLTGMRPAEVCQLRPCDLDRTEEVWVFTPASHKTEHHGRERTIFIGPRGQALLEKYLHGDPQRCCFRPCDAEAERLAKRSKSRKVPLAYGNRPGTNRKTQPQRSPG
;
A
#
# COMPACT_ATOMS: atom_id res chain seq x y z
N MET A 1 -26.54 11.93 -2.54
CA MET A 1 -25.18 11.93 -1.92
C MET A 1 -25.14 12.62 -0.56
N VAL A 2 -25.62 13.87 -0.46
CA VAL A 2 -25.71 14.56 0.85
C VAL A 2 -26.75 13.90 1.75
N GLU A 3 -27.93 13.59 1.20
CA GLU A 3 -29.02 12.86 1.88
C GLU A 3 -28.60 11.44 2.29
N ASP A 4 -27.68 10.82 1.54
CA ASP A 4 -27.10 9.50 1.84
C ASP A 4 -26.09 9.55 3.01
N GLY A 5 -25.94 10.70 3.68
CA GLY A 5 -25.04 10.88 4.82
C GLY A 5 -23.55 10.94 4.46
N LEU A 6 -23.20 11.13 3.19
CA LEU A 6 -21.80 11.16 2.76
C LEU A 6 -21.10 12.46 3.20
N SER A 7 -19.79 12.34 3.48
CA SER A 7 -18.99 13.51 3.87
C SER A 7 -18.83 14.50 2.71
N ARG A 8 -18.77 15.80 3.03
CA ARG A 8 -18.60 16.88 2.04
C ARG A 8 -17.43 16.64 1.09
N ARG A 9 -16.28 16.23 1.64
CA ARG A 9 -15.06 15.94 0.87
C ARG A 9 -15.31 14.80 -0.12
N TYR A 10 -15.96 13.73 0.31
CA TYR A 10 -16.25 12.59 -0.55
C TYR A 10 -17.26 12.92 -1.66
N VAL A 11 -18.26 13.75 -1.36
CA VAL A 11 -19.20 14.27 -2.38
C VAL A 11 -18.45 15.09 -3.42
N ASN A 12 -17.59 16.03 -3.00
CA ASN A 12 -16.78 16.82 -3.92
C ASN A 12 -15.84 15.94 -4.76
N ASP A 13 -15.21 14.92 -4.16
CA ASP A 13 -14.38 13.96 -4.89
C ASP A 13 -15.17 13.24 -6.00
N HIS A 14 -16.45 12.91 -5.77
CA HIS A 14 -17.32 12.30 -6.78
C HIS A 14 -17.68 13.29 -7.90
N VAL A 15 -18.09 14.49 -7.53
CA VAL A 15 -18.39 15.56 -8.50
C VAL A 15 -17.16 15.81 -9.39
N ASP A 16 -15.97 15.88 -8.80
CA ASP A 16 -14.72 16.09 -9.54
C ASP A 16 -14.33 14.88 -10.41
N ARG A 17 -14.68 13.65 -10.03
CA ARG A 17 -14.52 12.47 -10.90
C ARG A 17 -15.45 12.55 -12.11
N VAL A 18 -16.72 12.88 -11.91
CA VAL A 18 -17.71 13.03 -13.00
C VAL A 18 -17.26 14.14 -13.97
N LYS A 19 -16.87 15.31 -13.46
CA LYS A 19 -16.35 16.40 -14.29
C LYS A 19 -15.13 15.96 -15.11
N ARG A 20 -14.19 15.22 -14.52
CA ARG A 20 -13.01 14.69 -15.23
C ARG A 20 -13.38 13.67 -16.31
N MET A 21 -14.37 12.82 -16.05
CA MET A 21 -14.87 11.86 -17.04
C MET A 21 -15.47 12.59 -18.25
N PHE A 22 -16.30 13.61 -18.04
CA PHE A 22 -16.87 14.40 -19.14
C PHE A 22 -15.84 15.29 -19.84
N LYS A 23 -14.81 15.77 -19.11
CA LYS A 23 -13.66 16.45 -19.72
C LYS A 23 -12.97 15.56 -20.73
N TRP A 24 -12.68 14.32 -20.34
CA TRP A 24 -12.06 13.32 -21.22
C TRP A 24 -12.98 12.95 -22.39
N ALA A 25 -14.27 12.69 -22.13
CA ALA A 25 -15.21 12.37 -23.20
C ALA A 25 -15.34 13.50 -24.23
N ALA A 26 -15.32 14.76 -23.78
CA ALA A 26 -15.32 15.91 -24.68
C ALA A 26 -14.01 16.04 -25.49
N SER A 27 -12.85 15.73 -24.89
CA SER A 27 -11.56 15.75 -25.63
C SER A 27 -11.47 14.64 -26.68
N GLU A 28 -12.10 13.50 -26.43
CA GLU A 28 -12.22 12.40 -27.39
C GLU A 28 -13.41 12.57 -28.36
N GLN A 29 -14.08 13.72 -28.35
CA GLN A 29 -15.24 14.03 -29.21
C GLN A 29 -16.43 13.06 -29.07
N LEU A 30 -16.52 12.33 -27.96
CA LEU A 30 -17.64 11.43 -27.65
C LEU A 30 -18.89 12.18 -27.20
N VAL A 31 -18.72 13.40 -26.68
CA VAL A 31 -19.80 14.32 -26.29
C VAL A 31 -19.45 15.75 -26.72
N PRO A 32 -20.46 16.63 -26.94
CA PRO A 32 -20.22 18.05 -27.19
C PRO A 32 -19.49 18.72 -26.02
N HIS A 33 -18.63 19.70 -26.34
CA HIS A 33 -17.82 20.43 -25.36
C HIS A 33 -18.67 21.19 -24.33
N GLU A 34 -19.85 21.66 -24.74
CA GLU A 34 -20.84 22.36 -23.93
C GLU A 34 -21.31 21.50 -22.75
N THR A 35 -21.34 20.17 -22.93
CA THR A 35 -21.71 19.22 -21.86
C THR A 35 -20.73 19.31 -20.70
N TYR A 36 -19.43 19.32 -20.99
CA TYR A 36 -18.40 19.47 -19.96
C TYR A 36 -18.46 20.88 -19.33
N HIS A 37 -18.64 21.93 -20.13
CA HIS A 37 -18.75 23.29 -19.62
C HIS A 37 -19.91 23.46 -18.63
N ALA A 38 -21.08 22.94 -18.95
CA ALA A 38 -22.23 22.98 -18.05
C ALA A 38 -21.93 22.27 -16.72
N LEU A 39 -21.30 21.10 -16.76
CA LEU A 39 -20.91 20.36 -15.56
C LEU A 39 -19.82 21.07 -14.75
N ALA A 40 -18.87 21.73 -15.40
CA ALA A 40 -17.79 22.44 -14.74
C ALA A 40 -18.30 23.58 -13.84
N LEU A 41 -19.43 24.19 -14.19
CA LEU A 41 -20.10 25.25 -13.42
C LEU A 41 -20.66 24.77 -12.08
N VAL A 42 -20.91 23.47 -11.90
CA VAL A 42 -21.41 22.92 -10.64
C VAL A 42 -20.38 23.13 -9.53
N ALA A 43 -20.59 24.11 -8.66
CA ALA A 43 -19.65 24.41 -7.58
C ALA A 43 -19.58 23.26 -6.57
N GLY A 44 -18.38 22.97 -6.07
CA GLY A 44 -18.22 22.03 -4.95
C GLY A 44 -18.89 22.55 -3.68
N LEU A 45 -19.34 21.62 -2.83
CA LEU A 45 -19.94 21.94 -1.55
C LEU A 45 -18.93 22.68 -0.66
N ARG A 46 -19.35 23.82 -0.11
CA ARG A 46 -18.54 24.66 0.78
C ARG A 46 -18.66 24.20 2.23
N ARG A 47 -17.55 24.28 2.97
CA ARG A 47 -17.49 23.87 4.38
C ARG A 47 -18.53 24.62 5.21
N GLY A 48 -19.33 23.90 5.98
CA GLY A 48 -20.35 24.48 6.85
C GLY A 48 -21.48 25.22 6.13
N LYS A 49 -21.66 25.02 4.82
CA LYS A 49 -22.74 25.64 4.02
C LYS A 49 -23.78 24.62 3.54
N THR A 50 -23.67 23.38 4.00
CA THR A 50 -24.52 22.25 3.57
C THR A 50 -24.71 21.29 4.74
N ALA A 51 -25.74 20.44 4.67
CA ALA A 51 -25.97 19.37 5.66
C ALA A 51 -24.96 18.19 5.57
N ALA A 52 -24.06 18.19 4.59
CA ALA A 52 -23.06 17.14 4.42
C ALA A 52 -22.11 17.05 5.63
N CYS A 53 -21.74 15.82 6.02
CA CYS A 53 -20.88 15.56 7.18
C CYS A 53 -19.46 16.11 6.97
N GLU A 54 -18.86 16.68 8.02
CA GLU A 54 -17.44 17.04 8.06
C GLU A 54 -16.66 15.97 8.84
N THR A 55 -15.71 15.31 8.17
CA THR A 55 -14.88 14.28 8.81
C THR A 55 -13.74 14.92 9.60
N LYS A 56 -13.47 14.37 10.78
CA LYS A 56 -12.30 14.75 11.57
C LYS A 56 -11.01 14.33 10.84
N PRO A 57 -9.91 15.07 11.00
CA PRO A 57 -8.61 14.63 10.52
C PRO A 57 -8.25 13.25 11.07
N ILE A 58 -7.55 12.44 10.27
CA ILE A 58 -7.05 11.13 10.69
C ILE A 58 -5.67 11.35 11.35
N PRO A 59 -5.54 11.17 12.67
CA PRO A 59 -4.25 11.33 13.34
C PRO A 59 -3.34 10.12 13.07
N PRO A 60 -2.02 10.25 13.31
CA PRO A 60 -1.13 9.09 13.39
C PRO A 60 -1.60 8.11 14.45
N VAL A 61 -1.40 6.81 14.19
CA VAL A 61 -1.60 5.75 15.18
C VAL A 61 -0.46 5.83 16.21
N ASP A 62 -0.78 5.68 17.49
CA ASP A 62 0.20 5.71 18.56
C ASP A 62 1.09 4.45 18.58
N ASP A 63 2.29 4.60 19.13
CA ASP A 63 3.29 3.54 19.16
C ASP A 63 2.87 2.31 19.95
N ALA A 64 2.07 2.48 21.01
CA ALA A 64 1.62 1.36 21.83
C ALA A 64 0.65 0.47 21.04
N THR A 65 -0.28 1.07 20.31
CA THR A 65 -1.19 0.37 19.42
C THR A 65 -0.43 -0.36 18.30
N VAL A 66 0.56 0.28 17.69
CA VAL A 66 1.41 -0.38 16.69
C VAL A 66 2.10 -1.59 17.30
N ASN A 67 2.78 -1.41 18.44
CA ASN A 67 3.52 -2.48 19.11
C ASN A 67 2.61 -3.65 19.53
N ALA A 68 1.39 -3.37 19.98
CA ALA A 68 0.39 -4.39 20.33
C ALA A 68 -0.10 -5.17 19.10
N THR A 69 -0.04 -4.57 17.90
CA THR A 69 -0.47 -5.22 16.65
C THR A 69 0.61 -6.14 16.07
N LEU A 70 1.89 -5.80 16.23
CA LEU A 70 3.02 -6.53 15.62
C LEU A 70 3.04 -8.05 15.88
N PRO A 71 2.69 -8.57 17.08
CA PRO A 71 2.66 -10.01 17.35
C PRO A 71 1.66 -10.80 16.50
N PHE A 72 0.64 -10.13 15.95
CA PHE A 72 -0.40 -10.75 15.12
C PHE A 72 -0.04 -10.76 13.62
N LEU A 73 1.05 -10.10 13.24
CA LEU A 73 1.53 -10.04 11.86
C LEU A 73 2.49 -11.19 11.56
N SER A 74 2.62 -11.56 10.29
CA SER A 74 3.77 -12.36 9.84
C SER A 74 5.06 -11.56 10.03
N THR A 75 6.19 -12.25 10.16
CA THR A 75 7.52 -11.63 10.28
C THR A 75 7.76 -10.58 9.19
N VAL A 76 7.51 -10.94 7.93
CA VAL A 76 7.68 -10.04 6.77
C VAL A 76 6.88 -8.75 6.93
N VAL A 77 5.56 -8.83 7.13
CA VAL A 77 4.70 -7.65 7.28
C VAL A 77 5.04 -6.84 8.54
N GLY A 78 5.40 -7.51 9.65
CA GLY A 78 5.85 -6.84 10.87
C GLY A 78 7.12 -6.03 10.64
N ASP A 79 8.09 -6.57 9.90
CA ASP A 79 9.34 -5.88 9.58
C ASP A 79 9.13 -4.75 8.57
N MET A 80 8.21 -4.90 7.61
CA MET A 80 7.79 -3.80 6.74
C MET A 80 7.26 -2.62 7.56
N VAL A 81 6.36 -2.88 8.53
CA VAL A 81 5.82 -1.82 9.41
C VAL A 81 6.94 -1.16 10.22
N ARG A 82 7.84 -1.96 10.81
CA ARG A 82 9.00 -1.43 11.56
C ARG A 82 9.90 -0.57 10.67
N LEU A 83 10.22 -1.02 9.46
CA LEU A 83 11.06 -0.29 8.53
C LEU A 83 10.40 1.02 8.11
N GLN A 84 9.12 1.01 7.73
CA GLN A 84 8.38 2.22 7.37
C GLN A 84 8.39 3.27 8.49
N ARG A 85 8.26 2.85 9.75
CA ARG A 85 8.33 3.76 10.89
C ARG A 85 9.71 4.39 11.09
N LEU A 86 10.78 3.68 10.75
CA LEU A 86 12.15 4.17 10.88
C LEU A 86 12.55 5.12 9.74
N THR A 87 12.00 4.92 8.54
CA THR A 87 12.49 5.58 7.31
C THR A 87 11.48 6.54 6.68
N GLY A 88 10.21 6.51 7.11
CA GLY A 88 9.13 7.28 6.48
C GLY A 88 8.80 6.80 5.06
N MET A 89 9.16 5.55 4.73
CA MET A 89 8.85 4.96 3.43
C MET A 89 7.35 4.81 3.20
N ARG A 90 6.92 5.12 1.98
CA ARG A 90 5.58 4.76 1.51
C ARG A 90 5.47 3.24 1.39
N PRO A 91 4.26 2.66 1.51
CA PRO A 91 4.08 1.21 1.35
C PRO A 91 4.67 0.67 0.05
N ALA A 92 4.46 1.35 -1.08
CA ALA A 92 5.01 0.95 -2.37
C ALA A 92 6.55 0.94 -2.39
N GLU A 93 7.20 1.89 -1.70
CA GLU A 93 8.67 1.97 -1.61
C GLU A 93 9.24 0.77 -0.85
N VAL A 94 8.56 0.29 0.20
CA VAL A 94 8.99 -0.91 0.93
C VAL A 94 8.72 -2.18 0.13
N CYS A 95 7.57 -2.27 -0.54
CA CYS A 95 7.22 -3.46 -1.35
C CYS A 95 8.21 -3.72 -2.50
N GLN A 96 8.82 -2.68 -3.05
CA GLN A 96 9.73 -2.79 -4.20
C GLN A 96 11.22 -2.79 -3.82
N LEU A 97 11.55 -2.73 -2.53
CA LEU A 97 12.95 -2.71 -2.08
C LEU A 97 13.65 -4.01 -2.47
N ARG A 98 14.75 -3.91 -3.21
CA ARG A 98 15.62 -5.03 -3.60
C ARG A 98 17.05 -4.78 -3.10
N PRO A 99 17.84 -5.84 -2.84
CA PRO A 99 19.24 -5.68 -2.44
C PRO A 99 20.07 -4.88 -3.45
N CYS A 100 19.81 -5.02 -4.75
CA CYS A 100 20.54 -4.30 -5.80
C CYS A 100 20.30 -2.78 -5.81
N ASP A 101 19.21 -2.31 -5.18
CA ASP A 101 18.86 -0.89 -5.13
C ASP A 101 19.41 -0.20 -3.87
N LEU A 102 20.13 -0.95 -3.02
CA LEU A 102 20.77 -0.46 -1.81
C LEU A 102 22.25 -0.15 -2.07
N ASP A 103 22.62 1.11 -1.90
CA ASP A 103 24.00 1.48 -1.65
C ASP A 103 24.31 1.27 -0.16
N ARG A 104 25.30 0.42 0.11
CA ARG A 104 25.71 0.01 1.46
C ARG A 104 27.20 0.29 1.70
N THR A 105 27.79 1.17 0.89
CA THR A 105 29.22 1.49 0.97
C THR A 105 29.57 2.24 2.26
N GLU A 106 28.61 3.02 2.78
CA GLU A 106 28.75 3.86 3.96
C GLU A 106 28.01 3.30 5.19
N GLU A 107 28.25 3.91 6.36
CA GLU A 107 27.59 3.56 7.62
C GLU A 107 26.05 3.68 7.54
N VAL A 108 25.53 4.67 6.80
CA VAL A 108 24.10 4.83 6.53
C VAL A 108 23.83 4.36 5.12
N TRP A 109 22.96 3.37 4.97
CA TRP A 109 22.64 2.83 3.65
C TRP A 109 21.67 3.75 2.92
N VAL A 110 21.81 3.81 1.60
CA VAL A 110 20.98 4.64 0.74
C VAL A 110 20.15 3.74 -0.17
N PHE A 111 18.84 3.95 -0.15
CA PHE A 111 17.90 3.32 -1.08
C PHE A 111 17.33 4.36 -2.03
N THR A 112 17.46 4.11 -3.33
CA THR A 112 16.83 4.90 -4.39
C THR A 112 15.84 4.01 -5.13
N PRO A 113 14.52 4.15 -4.88
CA PRO A 113 13.52 3.32 -5.55
C PRO A 113 13.51 3.60 -7.06
N ALA A 114 13.39 2.53 -7.86
CA ALA A 114 13.35 2.64 -9.33
C ALA A 114 12.12 3.41 -9.85
N SER A 115 11.02 3.41 -9.09
CA SER A 115 9.85 4.24 -9.38
C SER A 115 9.22 4.79 -8.11
N HIS A 116 8.67 6.01 -8.18
CA HIS A 116 7.97 6.62 -7.05
C HIS A 116 6.87 7.59 -7.48
N LYS A 117 5.92 7.79 -6.56
CA LYS A 117 4.68 8.57 -6.77
C LYS A 117 4.89 9.96 -7.41
N THR A 118 6.04 10.59 -7.17
CA THR A 118 6.33 11.97 -7.62
C THR A 118 7.45 12.05 -8.66
N GLU A 119 7.80 10.94 -9.32
CA GLU A 119 8.85 10.91 -10.35
C GLU A 119 8.52 11.79 -11.56
N HIS A 120 7.25 11.88 -11.95
CA HIS A 120 6.76 12.76 -13.02
C HIS A 120 6.91 14.26 -12.72
N HIS A 121 7.27 14.64 -11.48
CA HIS A 121 7.64 16.00 -11.11
C HIS A 121 9.16 16.25 -11.22
N GLY A 122 9.93 15.31 -11.78
CA GLY A 122 11.39 15.44 -11.98
C GLY A 122 12.19 15.43 -10.67
N ARG A 123 11.64 14.87 -9.60
CA ARG A 123 12.30 14.79 -8.30
C ARG A 123 12.76 13.38 -8.04
N GLU A 124 14.00 13.21 -7.58
CA GLU A 124 14.49 11.93 -7.07
C GLU A 124 13.96 11.66 -5.66
N ARG A 125 13.90 10.38 -5.30
CA ARG A 125 13.48 9.93 -3.96
C ARG A 125 14.61 9.11 -3.33
N THR A 126 15.42 9.77 -2.52
CA THR A 126 16.45 9.10 -1.72
C THR A 126 15.93 8.79 -0.32
N ILE A 127 16.17 7.58 0.16
CA ILE A 127 15.77 7.12 1.49
C ILE A 127 17.03 6.64 2.22
N PHE A 128 17.30 7.24 3.37
CA PHE A 128 18.41 6.87 4.23
C PHE A 128 17.95 5.82 5.25
N ILE A 129 18.73 4.75 5.37
CA ILE A 129 18.44 3.62 6.26
C ILE A 129 19.58 3.50 7.26
N GLY A 130 19.32 3.98 8.48
CA GLY A 130 20.27 3.90 9.59
C GLY A 130 20.33 2.50 10.24
N PRO A 131 21.20 2.31 11.25
CA PRO A 131 21.56 0.99 11.80
C PRO A 131 20.37 0.12 12.22
N ARG A 132 19.32 0.73 12.80
CA ARG A 132 18.09 0.00 13.20
C ARG A 132 17.32 -0.56 12.01
N GLY A 133 17.31 0.14 10.87
CA GLY A 133 16.69 -0.32 9.64
C GLY A 133 17.55 -1.37 8.93
N GLN A 134 18.87 -1.20 8.97
CA GLN A 134 19.84 -2.16 8.43
C GLN A 134 19.71 -3.53 9.10
N ALA A 135 19.69 -3.56 10.43
CA ALA A 135 19.50 -4.78 11.22
C ALA A 135 18.20 -5.53 10.88
N LEU A 136 17.14 -4.81 10.50
CA LEU A 136 15.89 -5.45 10.01
C LEU A 136 16.07 -6.05 8.62
N LEU A 137 16.82 -5.36 7.75
CA LEU A 137 17.00 -5.73 6.35
C LEU A 137 17.99 -6.89 6.17
N GLU A 138 19.02 -7.04 7.00
CA GLU A 138 20.09 -8.03 6.84
C GLU A 138 19.59 -9.43 6.44
N LYS A 139 18.57 -9.94 7.13
CA LYS A 139 17.99 -11.27 6.87
C LYS A 139 17.32 -11.42 5.50
N TYR A 140 17.03 -10.31 4.80
CA TYR A 140 16.42 -10.26 3.48
C TYR A 140 17.41 -9.98 2.35
N LEU A 141 18.70 -9.77 2.65
CA LEU A 141 19.72 -9.43 1.66
C LEU A 141 20.43 -10.63 1.05
N HIS A 142 20.17 -11.84 1.56
CA HIS A 142 20.81 -13.06 1.08
C HIS A 142 20.11 -13.61 -0.17
N GLY A 143 20.90 -14.02 -1.16
CA GLY A 143 20.41 -14.66 -2.39
C GLY A 143 20.44 -13.74 -3.59
N ASP A 144 19.41 -13.85 -4.44
CA ASP A 144 19.30 -13.07 -5.68
C ASP A 144 19.11 -11.57 -5.38
N PRO A 145 20.04 -10.69 -5.79
CA PRO A 145 19.96 -9.27 -5.51
C PRO A 145 18.85 -8.55 -6.29
N GLN A 146 18.27 -9.16 -7.32
CA GLN A 146 17.15 -8.59 -8.08
C GLN A 146 15.78 -8.91 -7.48
N ARG A 147 15.73 -9.79 -6.48
CA ARG A 147 14.48 -10.18 -5.83
C ARG A 147 14.09 -9.18 -4.74
N CYS A 148 12.81 -8.86 -4.64
CA CYS A 148 12.32 -8.01 -3.54
C CYS A 148 12.67 -8.63 -2.19
N CYS A 149 13.09 -7.81 -1.23
CA CYS A 149 13.40 -8.23 0.12
C CYS A 149 12.15 -8.76 0.85
N PHE A 150 11.01 -8.08 0.70
CA PHE A 150 9.77 -8.44 1.37
C PHE A 150 8.83 -9.19 0.42
N ARG A 151 8.79 -10.51 0.54
CA ARG A 151 8.10 -11.36 -0.42
C ARG A 151 6.78 -11.89 0.14
N PRO A 152 5.66 -11.76 -0.59
CA PRO A 152 4.38 -12.33 -0.16
C PRO A 152 4.43 -13.85 0.05
N CYS A 153 5.24 -14.57 -0.73
CA CYS A 153 5.40 -16.01 -0.60
C CYS A 153 5.97 -16.45 0.75
N ASP A 154 6.87 -15.67 1.34
CA ASP A 154 7.47 -15.99 2.65
C ASP A 154 6.47 -15.76 3.77
N ALA A 155 5.74 -14.64 3.71
CA ALA A 155 4.67 -14.34 4.65
C ALA A 155 3.58 -15.43 4.62
N GLU A 156 3.20 -15.88 3.42
CA GLU A 156 2.20 -16.93 3.24
C GLU A 156 2.72 -18.30 3.72
N ALA A 157 3.98 -18.64 3.45
CA ALA A 157 4.59 -19.86 3.95
C ALA A 157 4.61 -19.90 5.49
N GLU A 158 4.97 -18.78 6.14
CA GLU A 158 4.94 -18.65 7.59
C GLU A 158 3.51 -18.83 8.13
N ARG A 159 2.52 -18.16 7.52
CA ARG A 159 1.11 -18.26 7.90
C ARG A 159 0.59 -19.69 7.79
N LEU A 160 0.90 -20.37 6.68
CA LEU A 160 0.51 -21.76 6.47
C LEU A 160 1.16 -22.70 7.48
N ALA A 161 2.44 -22.49 7.82
CA ALA A 161 3.14 -23.27 8.85
C ALA A 161 2.51 -23.07 10.23
N LYS A 162 2.22 -21.82 10.63
CA LYS A 162 1.52 -21.49 11.90
C LYS A 162 0.14 -22.15 11.96
N ARG A 163 -0.63 -22.11 10.85
CA ARG A 163 -1.94 -22.76 10.75
C ARG A 163 -1.83 -24.28 10.84
N SER A 164 -0.80 -24.87 10.25
CA SER A 164 -0.57 -26.31 10.32
C SER A 164 -0.20 -26.76 11.74
N LYS A 165 0.61 -25.98 12.47
CA LYS A 165 0.97 -26.26 13.87
C LYS A 165 -0.21 -26.12 14.84
N SER A 166 -1.09 -25.15 14.59
CA SER A 166 -2.31 -24.92 15.40
C SER A 166 -3.51 -25.79 14.99
N ARG A 167 -3.28 -26.76 14.10
CA ARG A 167 -4.34 -27.61 13.56
C ARG A 167 -4.90 -28.51 14.67
N LYS A 168 -6.23 -28.45 14.86
CA LYS A 168 -6.97 -29.29 15.83
C LYS A 168 -7.33 -30.68 15.28
N VAL A 169 -7.58 -30.78 13.97
CA VAL A 169 -7.96 -32.05 13.32
C VAL A 169 -6.70 -32.86 13.00
N PRO A 170 -6.63 -34.17 13.30
CA PRO A 170 -5.46 -34.99 12.95
C PRO A 170 -5.14 -34.95 11.45
N LEU A 171 -3.87 -35.20 11.10
CA LEU A 171 -3.41 -35.20 9.70
C LEU A 171 -4.06 -36.27 8.82
N ALA A 172 -4.62 -37.32 9.44
CA ALA A 172 -5.33 -38.39 8.76
C ALA A 172 -6.66 -37.91 8.12
N TYR A 173 -7.27 -36.83 8.61
CA TYR A 173 -8.59 -36.36 8.16
C TYR A 173 -8.48 -35.03 7.41
N GLY A 174 -9.23 -34.85 6.31
CA GLY A 174 -9.30 -33.60 5.55
C GLY A 174 -8.04 -33.26 4.74
N ASN A 175 -7.95 -32.01 4.26
CA ASN A 175 -6.84 -31.57 3.41
C ASN A 175 -5.51 -31.49 4.18
N ARG A 176 -4.43 -31.99 3.57
CA ARG A 176 -3.07 -31.88 4.08
C ARG A 176 -2.42 -30.57 3.58
N PRO A 177 -1.39 -30.04 4.27
CA PRO A 177 -0.63 -28.91 3.76
C PRO A 177 -0.15 -29.17 2.33
N GLY A 178 -0.47 -28.25 1.41
CA GLY A 178 -0.05 -28.34 0.01
C GLY A 178 -0.96 -29.16 -0.92
N THR A 179 -1.95 -29.93 -0.42
CA THR A 179 -2.78 -30.78 -1.30
C THR A 179 -3.94 -30.06 -1.96
N ASN A 180 -4.53 -29.06 -1.29
CA ASN A 180 -5.60 -28.25 -1.87
C ASN A 180 -4.99 -27.01 -2.56
N ARG A 181 -4.37 -27.23 -3.72
CA ARG A 181 -3.77 -26.18 -4.56
C ARG A 181 -4.32 -26.29 -5.97
N LYS A 182 -4.59 -25.14 -6.61
CA LYS A 182 -4.85 -25.08 -8.05
C LYS A 182 -3.51 -25.10 -8.78
N THR A 183 -3.38 -25.93 -9.82
CA THR A 183 -2.16 -26.02 -10.64
C THR A 183 -1.80 -24.69 -11.31
N GLN A 184 -2.83 -23.92 -11.73
CA GLN A 184 -2.69 -22.58 -12.29
C GLN A 184 -3.62 -21.62 -11.54
N PRO A 185 -3.16 -21.04 -10.42
CA PRO A 185 -3.96 -20.08 -9.68
C PRO A 185 -4.01 -18.73 -10.43
N GLN A 186 -5.17 -18.05 -10.41
CA GLN A 186 -5.31 -16.69 -10.97
C GLN A 186 -4.43 -15.66 -10.27
N ARG A 187 -4.01 -15.94 -9.03
CA ARG A 187 -3.10 -15.12 -8.23
C ARG A 187 -2.09 -16.01 -7.54
N SER A 188 -0.81 -15.75 -7.77
CA SER A 188 0.29 -16.39 -7.07
C SER A 188 0.93 -15.41 -6.09
N PRO A 189 1.30 -15.84 -4.88
CA PRO A 189 2.17 -15.02 -4.03
C PRO A 189 3.56 -15.01 -4.67
N GLY A 190 3.91 -13.91 -5.34
CA GLY A 190 5.16 -13.70 -6.05
C GLY A 190 5.56 -12.26 -5.93
#